data_AF-A0A9W9YR38-F1
#
_entry.id   AF-A0A9W9YR38-F1
#
_cell.length_a   1.000
_cell.length_b   1.000
_cell.length_c   1.000
_cell.angle_alpha   90.00
_cell.angle_beta   90.00
_cell.angle_gamma   90.00
#
_symmetry.space_group_name_H-M   'P 1'
#
loop_
_entity.id
_entity.type
_entity.pdbx_description
1 polymer ?
#
loop_
_entity_poly.entity_id
_entity_poly.type
_entity_poly.pdbx_seq_one_letter_code
_entity_poly.pdbx_strand_id
1 'polypeptide(L)'
;MADHTQPSTEAVSSQTRMTEIRDMLSKAARMRRSDSAGDLMPNAVAKEVRHFYSGLSSKAEKLAFFLVLERDLGVDHGDVMEVATSLTSAQENGVPAILRAEEKLRQVLEPAHIQLLSQISKLPGGVKDIEGLNEEKDAVARQELQALSSSIKNLLAQWFAVGLLDLRQVTWESPGSILEKVLHYEAVHSMYGWEDLKRRLAPDRRCYIYTHRSMPGEPVVVLHTALEYEIADNIQVILSEPEVDRDECEYELEKRTTAVFYSITSTQKACSGKNYSMNFQTLHSTQHCLQFLAFNIGSDCSCTAPWKQQANDIPKTLLLEDEQKRILECHQNTDLSPLSLFKELLETSDWYLDSSIADCLKIPLIRLCTKLSGT
;
A
#
# COMPACT_ATOMS: atom_id res chain seq x y z
N MET A 1 10.94 -0.59 -60.12
CA MET A 1 9.67 -0.50 -59.39
C MET A 1 10.02 -0.51 -57.92
N ALA A 2 9.94 0.65 -57.29
CA ALA A 2 10.23 0.82 -55.87
C ALA A 2 9.05 0.25 -55.08
N ASP A 3 9.33 -0.75 -54.25
CA ASP A 3 8.35 -1.38 -53.38
C ASP A 3 8.21 -0.52 -52.13
N HIS A 4 7.30 0.45 -52.19
CA HIS A 4 6.91 1.26 -51.02
C HIS A 4 6.02 0.41 -50.13
N THR A 5 6.62 -0.29 -49.18
CA THR A 5 5.90 -0.90 -48.06
C THR A 5 5.31 0.22 -47.21
N GLN A 6 4.01 0.48 -47.37
CA GLN A 6 3.29 1.44 -46.52
C GLN A 6 3.31 0.93 -45.07
N PRO A 7 3.65 1.78 -44.08
CA PRO A 7 3.55 1.41 -42.68
C PRO A 7 2.09 1.11 -42.33
N SER A 8 1.87 0.02 -41.61
CA SER A 8 0.54 -0.41 -41.16
C SER A 8 -0.19 0.70 -40.41
N THR A 9 -1.49 0.84 -40.65
CA THR A 9 -2.36 1.94 -40.16
C THR A 9 -2.33 2.09 -38.64
N GLU A 10 -2.11 0.99 -37.90
CA GLU A 10 -1.94 0.98 -36.44
C GLU A 10 -0.61 1.60 -35.98
N ALA A 11 0.47 1.41 -36.73
CA ALA A 11 1.79 1.98 -36.42
C ALA A 11 1.81 3.50 -36.63
N VAL A 12 1.12 3.97 -37.68
CA VAL A 12 0.96 5.41 -37.96
C VAL A 12 0.12 6.09 -36.87
N SER A 13 -1.01 5.49 -36.47
CA SER A 13 -1.84 6.00 -35.36
C SER A 13 -1.06 6.07 -34.04
N SER A 14 -0.23 5.06 -33.75
CA SER A 14 0.59 4.99 -32.53
C SER A 14 1.70 6.06 -32.51
N GLN A 15 2.34 6.31 -33.67
CA GLN A 15 3.35 7.36 -33.80
C GLN A 15 2.75 8.77 -33.68
N THR A 16 1.60 9.03 -34.29
CA THR A 16 0.88 10.31 -34.17
C THR A 16 0.51 10.60 -32.71
N ARG A 17 -0.04 9.60 -32.00
CA ARG A 17 -0.34 9.73 -30.55
C ARG A 17 0.91 9.98 -29.71
N MET A 18 2.04 9.33 -30.01
CA MET A 18 3.29 9.60 -29.30
C MET A 18 3.81 11.02 -29.52
N THR A 19 3.66 11.59 -30.72
CA THR A 19 4.00 13.00 -30.96
C THR A 19 3.08 13.95 -30.22
N GLU A 20 1.79 13.63 -30.10
CA GLU A 20 0.83 14.41 -29.29
C GLU A 20 1.18 14.38 -27.80
N ILE A 21 1.52 13.21 -27.26
CA ILE A 21 2.00 13.06 -25.87
C ILE A 21 3.21 13.97 -25.63
N ARG A 22 4.19 13.92 -26.53
CA ARG A 22 5.41 14.72 -26.42
C ARG A 22 5.12 16.21 -26.52
N ASP A 23 4.30 16.64 -27.46
CA ASP A 23 3.95 18.06 -27.61
C ASP A 23 3.24 18.58 -26.35
N MET A 24 2.27 17.83 -25.83
CA MET A 24 1.55 18.16 -24.60
C MET A 24 2.46 18.23 -23.37
N LEU A 25 3.30 17.22 -23.14
CA LEU A 25 4.23 17.20 -22.00
C LEU A 25 5.32 18.26 -22.15
N SER A 26 5.77 18.55 -23.37
CA SER A 26 6.74 19.62 -23.63
C SER A 26 6.14 21.02 -23.40
N LYS A 27 4.85 21.23 -23.69
CA LYS A 27 4.12 22.45 -23.32
C LYS A 27 4.06 22.59 -21.81
N ALA A 28 3.74 21.50 -21.09
CA ALA A 28 3.75 21.48 -19.62
C ALA A 28 5.16 21.81 -19.06
N ALA A 29 6.21 21.23 -19.64
CA ALA A 29 7.60 21.45 -19.25
C ALA A 29 8.07 22.88 -19.51
N ARG A 30 7.68 23.49 -20.65
CA ARG A 30 8.11 24.84 -21.04
C ARG A 30 7.48 25.92 -20.16
N MET A 31 6.28 25.70 -19.64
CA MET A 31 5.65 26.61 -18.68
C MET A 31 6.43 26.72 -17.36
N ARG A 32 7.31 25.76 -17.03
CA ARG A 32 8.27 25.85 -15.91
C ARG A 32 9.27 27.01 -16.06
N ARG A 33 9.69 27.33 -17.29
CA ARG A 33 10.77 28.31 -17.53
C ARG A 33 10.30 29.76 -17.53
N SER A 34 9.00 29.99 -17.52
CA SER A 34 8.40 31.32 -17.48
C SER A 34 7.76 31.57 -16.12
N ASP A 35 8.57 31.81 -15.08
CA ASP A 35 8.17 32.27 -13.74
C ASP A 35 7.56 33.70 -13.76
N SER A 36 6.75 34.05 -14.77
CA SER A 36 6.19 35.40 -14.94
C SER A 36 4.73 35.43 -15.39
N ALA A 37 4.08 34.27 -15.59
CA ALA A 37 2.65 34.22 -15.88
C ALA A 37 1.93 33.52 -14.72
N GLY A 38 1.11 34.27 -13.99
CA GLY A 38 0.50 33.88 -12.72
C GLY A 38 -0.28 32.56 -12.72
N ASP A 39 -0.47 32.05 -11.50
CA ASP A 39 -1.06 30.79 -10.99
C ASP A 39 -2.29 30.16 -11.70
N LEU A 40 -2.85 30.77 -12.73
CA LEU A 40 -4.09 30.33 -13.39
C LEU A 40 -3.88 29.37 -14.57
N MET A 41 -2.71 29.41 -15.22
CA MET A 41 -2.40 28.56 -16.39
C MET A 41 -2.01 27.10 -16.10
N PRO A 42 -1.37 26.75 -14.96
CA PRO A 42 -0.97 25.36 -14.66
C PRO A 42 -2.13 24.36 -14.57
N ASN A 43 -3.31 24.82 -14.12
CA ASN A 43 -4.48 23.96 -13.94
C ASN A 43 -5.10 23.50 -15.26
N ALA A 44 -5.03 24.31 -16.33
CA ALA A 44 -5.56 23.93 -17.64
C ALA A 44 -4.75 22.78 -18.24
N VAL A 45 -3.42 22.89 -18.17
CA VAL A 45 -2.50 21.85 -18.65
C VAL A 45 -2.62 20.57 -17.83
N ALA A 46 -2.70 20.68 -16.50
CA ALA A 46 -2.90 19.50 -15.65
C ALA A 46 -4.21 18.76 -15.99
N LYS A 47 -5.30 19.50 -16.27
CA LYS A 47 -6.57 18.91 -16.74
C LYS A 47 -6.45 18.25 -18.10
N GLU A 48 -5.74 18.88 -19.04
CA GLU A 48 -5.51 18.33 -20.38
C GLU A 48 -4.70 17.03 -20.32
N VAL A 49 -3.59 17.02 -19.57
CA VAL A 49 -2.77 15.83 -19.34
C VAL A 49 -3.58 14.71 -18.69
N ARG A 50 -4.38 15.04 -17.67
CA ARG A 50 -5.28 14.08 -17.01
C ARG A 50 -6.30 13.50 -17.99
N HIS A 51 -6.97 14.34 -18.76
CA HIS A 51 -7.97 13.91 -19.73
C HIS A 51 -7.34 13.02 -20.81
N PHE A 52 -6.18 13.42 -21.32
CA PHE A 52 -5.42 12.64 -22.29
C PHE A 52 -5.07 11.26 -21.74
N TYR A 53 -4.51 11.18 -20.53
CA TYR A 53 -4.18 9.91 -19.90
C TYR A 53 -5.43 9.03 -19.69
N SER A 54 -6.55 9.61 -19.27
CA SER A 54 -7.81 8.86 -19.10
C SER A 54 -8.37 8.30 -20.42
N GLY A 55 -8.03 8.91 -21.55
CA GLY A 55 -8.39 8.42 -22.89
C GLY A 55 -7.51 7.29 -23.41
N LEU A 56 -6.41 6.94 -22.72
CA LEU A 56 -5.52 5.85 -23.12
C LEU A 56 -6.10 4.50 -22.69
N SER A 57 -6.48 3.67 -23.65
CA SER A 57 -7.08 2.35 -23.40
C SER A 57 -6.03 1.24 -23.31
N SER A 58 -4.95 1.34 -24.09
CA SER A 58 -3.95 0.27 -24.19
C SER A 58 -2.85 0.40 -23.14
N LYS A 59 -2.47 -0.71 -22.52
CA LYS A 59 -1.31 -0.78 -21.62
C LYS A 59 -0.03 -0.29 -22.31
N ALA A 60 0.13 -0.54 -23.61
CA ALA A 60 1.29 -0.07 -24.37
C ALA A 60 1.35 1.47 -24.48
N GLU A 61 0.20 2.12 -24.66
CA GLU A 61 0.11 3.59 -24.76
C GLU A 61 0.37 4.26 -23.42
N LYS A 62 -0.17 3.70 -22.33
CA LYS A 62 0.10 4.19 -20.98
C LYS A 62 1.58 4.04 -20.60
N LEU A 63 2.22 2.96 -21.03
CA LEU A 63 3.67 2.80 -20.86
C LEU A 63 4.47 3.81 -21.69
N ALA A 64 4.07 4.05 -22.94
CA ALA A 64 4.69 5.09 -23.75
C ALA A 64 4.56 6.46 -23.08
N PHE A 65 3.41 6.77 -22.49
CA PHE A 65 3.21 7.98 -21.71
C PHE A 65 4.19 8.10 -20.54
N PHE A 66 4.36 7.05 -19.72
CA PHE A 66 5.32 7.08 -18.61
C PHE A 66 6.78 7.21 -19.06
N LEU A 67 7.14 6.58 -20.18
CA LEU A 67 8.49 6.70 -20.73
C LEU A 67 8.76 8.11 -21.25
N VAL A 68 7.78 8.75 -21.90
CA VAL A 68 7.93 10.15 -22.34
C VAL A 68 7.94 11.09 -21.14
N LEU A 69 7.12 10.83 -20.12
CA LEU A 69 7.13 11.60 -18.87
C LEU A 69 8.50 11.56 -18.20
N GLU A 70 9.12 10.39 -18.06
CA GLU A 70 10.45 10.31 -17.45
C GLU A 70 11.55 10.91 -18.33
N ARG A 71 11.48 10.70 -19.65
CA ARG A 71 12.51 11.19 -20.57
C ARG A 71 12.49 12.71 -20.72
N ASP A 72 11.31 13.30 -20.84
CA ASP A 72 11.16 14.74 -21.19
C ASP A 72 10.91 15.62 -19.95
N LEU A 73 10.43 15.05 -18.84
CA LEU A 73 10.17 15.74 -17.56
C LEU A 73 10.99 15.14 -16.39
N GLY A 74 11.99 14.32 -16.68
CA GLY A 74 12.99 13.86 -15.72
C GLY A 74 14.01 14.94 -15.35
N VAL A 75 15.15 14.50 -14.83
CA VAL A 75 16.27 15.39 -14.45
C VAL A 75 17.09 15.74 -15.69
N ASP A 76 17.39 17.03 -15.89
CA ASP A 76 18.31 17.46 -16.96
C ASP A 76 19.76 17.24 -16.52
N HIS A 77 20.37 16.18 -17.03
CA HIS A 77 21.76 15.84 -16.70
C HIS A 77 22.77 16.89 -17.16
N GLY A 78 22.45 17.72 -18.16
CA GLY A 78 23.32 18.81 -18.59
C GLY A 78 23.45 19.88 -17.51
N ASP A 79 22.31 20.37 -17.01
CA ASP A 79 22.24 21.36 -15.94
C ASP A 79 22.86 20.82 -14.63
N VAL A 80 22.63 19.53 -14.31
CA VAL A 80 23.22 18.89 -13.12
C VAL A 80 24.75 18.94 -13.16
N MET A 81 25.34 18.59 -14.30
CA MET A 81 26.79 18.58 -14.45
C MET A 81 27.38 19.99 -14.35
N GLU A 82 26.73 20.99 -14.94
CA GLU A 82 27.14 22.38 -14.82
C GLU A 82 27.13 22.84 -13.35
N VAL A 83 26.03 22.61 -12.63
CA VAL A 83 25.91 23.01 -11.22
C VAL A 83 26.86 22.21 -10.31
N ALA A 84 27.11 20.94 -10.59
CA ALA A 84 28.08 20.13 -9.84
C ALA A 84 29.52 20.66 -9.97
N THR A 85 29.91 21.11 -11.17
CA THR A 85 31.21 21.78 -11.34
C THR A 85 31.28 23.10 -10.58
N SER A 86 30.18 23.88 -10.58
CA SER A 86 30.08 25.10 -9.79
C SER A 86 30.20 24.84 -8.28
N LEU A 87 29.57 23.78 -7.76
CA LEU A 87 29.68 23.38 -6.35
C LEU A 87 31.13 23.07 -5.96
N THR A 88 31.88 22.39 -6.83
CA THR A 88 33.30 22.07 -6.59
C THR A 88 34.12 23.35 -6.46
N SER A 89 33.89 24.34 -7.33
CA SER A 89 34.57 25.65 -7.26
C SER A 89 34.11 26.53 -6.08
N ALA A 90 32.91 26.31 -5.56
CA ALA A 90 32.36 27.09 -4.45
C ALA A 90 33.01 26.75 -3.10
N GLN A 91 33.71 25.61 -2.99
CA GLN A 91 34.41 25.20 -1.77
C GLN A 91 35.47 26.21 -1.33
N GLU A 92 36.09 26.92 -2.28
CA GLU A 92 37.13 27.92 -2.03
C GLU A 92 36.56 29.26 -1.53
N ASN A 93 35.25 29.49 -1.71
CA ASN A 93 34.59 30.77 -1.46
C ASN A 93 33.84 30.84 -0.10
N GLY A 94 34.06 29.84 0.75
CA GLY A 94 33.51 29.77 2.11
C GLY A 94 32.08 29.20 2.22
N VAL A 95 31.64 28.95 3.46
CA VAL A 95 30.39 28.25 3.79
C VAL A 95 29.14 28.83 3.11
N PRO A 96 28.93 30.16 3.03
CA PRO A 96 27.73 30.71 2.37
C PRO A 96 27.68 30.47 0.85
N ALA A 97 28.84 30.31 0.19
CA ALA A 97 28.89 29.98 -1.23
C ALA A 97 28.52 28.50 -1.45
N ILE A 98 29.02 27.62 -0.58
CA ILE A 98 28.70 26.18 -0.58
C ILE A 98 27.19 25.98 -0.40
N LEU A 99 26.57 26.57 0.62
CA LEU A 99 25.13 26.41 0.89
C LEU A 99 24.24 26.86 -0.29
N ARG A 100 24.63 27.93 -1.01
CA ARG A 100 23.90 28.38 -2.21
C ARG A 100 24.07 27.42 -3.38
N ALA A 101 25.26 26.86 -3.56
CA ALA A 101 25.52 25.87 -4.59
C ALA A 101 24.81 24.54 -4.30
N GLU A 102 24.75 24.11 -3.04
CA GLU A 102 23.97 22.95 -2.60
C GLU A 102 22.47 23.13 -2.85
N GLU A 103 21.92 24.32 -2.56
CA GLU A 103 20.52 24.63 -2.84
C GLU A 103 20.23 24.60 -4.35
N LYS A 104 21.09 25.19 -5.18
CA LYS A 104 20.97 25.09 -6.64
C LYS A 104 21.03 23.65 -7.13
N LEU A 105 21.94 22.84 -6.57
CA LEU A 105 22.05 21.43 -6.94
C LEU A 105 20.76 20.68 -6.58
N ARG A 106 20.17 20.95 -5.41
CA ARG A 106 18.88 20.38 -5.00
C ARG A 106 17.76 20.74 -5.98
N GLN A 107 17.67 22.00 -6.41
CA GLN A 107 16.66 22.47 -7.35
C GLN A 107 16.79 21.84 -8.74
N VAL A 108 18.01 21.61 -9.22
CA VAL A 108 18.25 20.99 -10.53
C VAL A 108 18.06 19.47 -10.50
N LEU A 109 18.35 18.82 -9.37
CA LEU A 109 18.10 17.39 -9.18
C LEU A 109 16.61 17.05 -9.02
N GLU A 110 15.75 18.03 -8.76
CA GLU A 110 14.31 17.80 -8.68
C GLU A 110 13.70 17.64 -10.08
N PRO A 111 13.13 16.48 -10.42
CA PRO A 111 12.56 16.26 -11.74
C PRO A 111 11.27 17.07 -11.95
N ALA A 112 11.08 17.56 -13.17
CA ALA A 112 9.93 18.41 -13.52
C ALA A 112 8.57 17.70 -13.40
N HIS A 113 8.53 16.37 -13.50
CA HIS A 113 7.31 15.60 -13.32
C HIS A 113 6.71 15.75 -11.90
N ILE A 114 7.51 16.05 -10.87
CA ILE A 114 7.00 16.29 -9.51
C ILE A 114 6.03 17.48 -9.47
N GLN A 115 6.37 18.57 -10.17
CA GLN A 115 5.54 19.75 -10.23
C GLN A 115 4.24 19.48 -10.99
N LEU A 116 4.32 18.77 -12.13
CA LEU A 116 3.15 18.36 -12.90
C LEU A 116 2.20 17.52 -12.03
N LEU A 117 2.73 16.51 -11.33
CA LEU A 117 1.96 15.68 -10.41
C LEU A 117 1.36 16.51 -9.26
N SER A 118 2.11 17.49 -8.75
CA SER A 118 1.61 18.41 -7.71
C SER A 118 0.51 19.36 -8.19
N GLN A 119 0.45 19.68 -9.49
CA GLN A 119 -0.69 20.43 -10.05
C GLN A 119 -1.88 19.51 -10.30
N ILE A 120 -1.64 18.26 -10.74
CA ILE A 120 -2.69 17.26 -10.89
C ILE A 120 -3.34 16.98 -9.52
N SER A 121 -2.58 16.88 -8.43
CA SER A 121 -3.12 16.61 -7.09
C SER A 121 -4.05 17.70 -6.55
N LYS A 122 -3.93 18.94 -7.04
CA LYS A 122 -4.86 20.05 -6.71
C LYS A 122 -6.22 19.92 -7.40
N LEU A 123 -6.32 19.10 -8.45
CA LEU A 123 -7.58 18.86 -9.14
C LEU A 123 -8.51 17.96 -8.30
N PRO A 124 -9.85 18.10 -8.44
CA PRO A 124 -10.78 17.21 -7.77
C PRO A 124 -10.56 15.75 -8.21
N GLY A 125 -10.23 14.89 -7.26
CA GLY A 125 -9.88 13.48 -7.49
C GLY A 125 -8.45 13.23 -7.97
N GLY A 126 -7.61 14.28 -8.10
CA GLY A 126 -6.27 14.16 -8.66
C GLY A 126 -5.33 13.25 -7.87
N VAL A 127 -5.43 13.26 -6.54
CA VAL A 127 -4.65 12.35 -5.68
C VAL A 127 -4.97 10.88 -6.00
N LYS A 128 -6.25 10.54 -6.18
CA LYS A 128 -6.68 9.17 -6.56
C LYS A 128 -6.20 8.79 -7.95
N ASP A 129 -6.18 9.73 -8.88
CA ASP A 129 -5.67 9.45 -10.23
C ASP A 129 -4.18 9.11 -10.19
N ILE A 130 -3.38 9.91 -9.47
CA ILE A 130 -1.93 9.68 -9.31
C ILE A 130 -1.66 8.35 -8.61
N GLU A 131 -2.51 7.98 -7.67
CA GLU A 131 -2.46 6.67 -7.05
C GLU A 131 -2.63 5.53 -8.07
N GLY A 132 -3.68 5.61 -8.89
CA GLY A 132 -3.92 4.69 -10.00
C GLY A 132 -2.76 4.65 -11.00
N LEU A 133 -2.10 5.79 -11.26
CA LEU A 133 -0.89 5.83 -12.11
C LEU A 133 0.22 4.92 -11.57
N ASN A 134 0.43 4.88 -10.25
CA ASN A 134 1.48 4.05 -9.65
C ASN A 134 1.13 2.56 -9.72
N GLU A 135 -0.13 2.19 -9.48
CA GLU A 135 -0.58 0.78 -9.57
C GLU A 135 -0.36 0.19 -10.97
N GLU A 136 -0.70 0.94 -12.01
CA GLU A 136 -0.54 0.46 -13.40
C GLU A 136 0.92 0.31 -13.82
N LYS A 137 1.83 1.03 -13.14
CA LYS A 137 3.24 1.09 -13.45
C LYS A 137 4.06 -0.02 -12.79
N ASP A 138 3.72 -0.40 -11.56
CA ASP A 138 4.39 -1.51 -10.85
C ASP A 138 4.26 -2.84 -11.63
N ALA A 139 3.35 -2.93 -12.61
CA ALA A 139 3.24 -4.05 -13.55
C ALA A 139 4.34 -4.11 -14.63
N VAL A 140 5.27 -3.14 -14.70
CA VAL A 140 6.33 -3.07 -15.72
C VAL A 140 7.70 -2.82 -15.09
N ALA A 141 8.47 -3.90 -14.94
CA ALA A 141 9.81 -3.95 -14.36
C ALA A 141 10.89 -3.35 -15.29
N ARG A 142 10.74 -2.07 -15.65
CA ARG A 142 11.77 -1.31 -16.38
C ARG A 142 12.55 -0.43 -15.41
N GLN A 143 13.88 -0.51 -15.47
CA GLN A 143 14.76 0.24 -14.58
C GLN A 143 14.61 1.76 -14.78
N GLU A 144 14.34 2.20 -16.01
CA GLU A 144 14.10 3.61 -16.35
C GLU A 144 12.87 4.16 -15.62
N LEU A 145 11.89 3.31 -15.34
CA LEU A 145 10.66 3.69 -14.65
C LEU A 145 10.82 3.64 -13.12
N GLN A 146 11.90 3.08 -12.59
CA GLN A 146 12.09 2.97 -11.14
C GLN A 146 12.23 4.33 -10.48
N ALA A 147 12.97 5.27 -11.09
CA ALA A 147 13.17 6.61 -10.57
C ALA A 147 11.84 7.37 -10.43
N LEU A 148 11.04 7.44 -11.50
CA LEU A 148 9.69 8.00 -11.45
C LEU A 148 8.78 7.28 -10.42
N SER A 149 8.95 5.96 -10.20
CA SER A 149 8.12 5.24 -9.21
C SER A 149 8.49 5.69 -7.80
N SER A 150 9.78 5.78 -7.51
CA SER A 150 10.28 6.34 -6.25
C SER A 150 9.81 7.78 -6.04
N SER A 151 9.83 8.64 -7.08
CA SER A 151 9.33 10.02 -7.00
C SER A 151 7.83 10.08 -6.68
N ILE A 152 7.00 9.32 -7.40
CA ILE A 152 5.56 9.24 -7.11
C ILE A 152 5.34 8.72 -5.70
N LYS A 153 6.12 7.70 -5.29
CA LYS A 153 5.99 7.13 -3.96
C LYS A 153 6.31 8.14 -2.85
N ASN A 154 7.36 8.92 -3.03
CA ASN A 154 7.72 9.99 -2.10
C ASN A 154 6.64 11.08 -2.02
N LEU A 155 6.03 11.45 -3.16
CA LEU A 155 4.92 12.42 -3.18
C LEU A 155 3.69 11.90 -2.44
N LEU A 156 3.29 10.64 -2.72
CA LEU A 156 2.18 10.01 -2.02
C LEU A 156 2.47 9.92 -0.51
N ALA A 157 3.70 9.59 -0.10
CA ALA A 157 4.05 9.54 1.32
C ALA A 157 3.90 10.90 2.02
N GLN A 158 4.22 12.00 1.33
CA GLN A 158 4.03 13.35 1.86
C GLN A 158 2.55 13.76 1.89
N TRP A 159 1.77 13.41 0.87
CA TRP A 159 0.34 13.75 0.80
C TRP A 159 -0.54 12.91 1.73
N PHE A 160 -0.16 11.66 1.99
CA PHE A 160 -0.83 10.79 2.95
C PHE A 160 -0.17 10.84 4.34
N ALA A 161 0.48 11.96 4.69
CA ALA A 161 0.97 12.15 6.05
C ALA A 161 -0.19 12.13 7.07
N VAL A 162 0.06 11.60 8.27
CA VAL A 162 -0.95 11.45 9.34
C VAL A 162 -1.73 12.73 9.62
N GLY A 163 -1.09 13.90 9.56
CA GLY A 163 -1.75 15.19 9.80
C GLY A 163 -2.79 15.63 8.75
N LEU A 164 -2.87 14.92 7.61
CA LEU A 164 -3.83 15.17 6.54
C LEU A 164 -4.97 14.14 6.51
N LEU A 165 -4.91 13.14 7.38
CA LEU A 165 -5.95 12.13 7.54
C LEU A 165 -6.86 12.48 8.72
N ASP A 166 -8.16 12.37 8.50
CA ASP A 166 -9.17 12.51 9.53
C ASP A 166 -9.69 11.12 9.90
N LEU A 167 -9.67 10.81 11.20
CA LEU A 167 -10.29 9.61 11.77
C LEU A 167 -11.79 9.82 11.89
N ARG A 168 -12.58 8.89 11.38
CA ARG A 168 -14.04 8.89 11.50
C ARG A 168 -14.53 7.54 11.97
N GLN A 169 -15.50 7.54 12.90
CA GLN A 169 -16.22 6.33 13.26
C GLN A 169 -17.27 6.03 12.19
N VAL A 170 -17.37 4.77 11.80
CA VAL A 170 -18.41 4.24 10.93
C VAL A 170 -19.42 3.48 11.79
N THR A 171 -20.69 3.82 11.60
CA THR A 171 -21.85 3.18 12.25
C THR A 171 -22.86 2.76 11.19
N TRP A 172 -23.90 2.02 11.56
CA TRP A 172 -24.94 1.60 10.62
C TRP A 172 -25.70 2.79 9.99
N GLU A 173 -25.70 3.94 10.65
CA GLU A 173 -26.30 5.20 10.19
C GLU A 173 -25.39 5.98 9.22
N SER A 174 -24.16 5.53 8.99
CA SER A 174 -23.24 6.18 8.07
C SER A 174 -23.73 6.11 6.62
N PRO A 175 -23.30 7.03 5.73
CA PRO A 175 -23.73 7.03 4.34
C PRO A 175 -23.49 5.67 3.65
N GLY A 176 -24.48 5.16 2.94
CA GLY A 176 -24.41 3.85 2.28
C GLY A 176 -23.23 3.71 1.31
N SER A 177 -22.77 4.82 0.71
CA SER A 177 -21.59 4.85 -0.16
C SER A 177 -20.27 4.59 0.57
N ILE A 178 -20.18 4.90 1.87
CA ILE A 178 -19.02 4.56 2.71
C ILE A 178 -19.14 3.11 3.15
N LEU A 179 -20.33 2.66 3.57
CA LEU A 179 -20.58 1.29 4.00
C LEU A 179 -20.28 0.28 2.89
N GLU A 180 -20.72 0.58 1.66
CA GLU A 180 -20.42 -0.25 0.48
C GLU A 180 -18.90 -0.38 0.25
N LYS A 181 -18.14 0.72 0.41
CA LYS A 181 -16.68 0.69 0.26
C LYS A 181 -16.00 -0.10 1.38
N VAL A 182 -16.45 0.06 2.62
CA VAL A 182 -15.95 -0.73 3.76
C VAL A 182 -16.17 -2.23 3.52
N LEU A 183 -17.35 -2.61 3.01
CA LEU A 183 -17.66 -3.99 2.63
C LEU A 183 -16.71 -4.51 1.54
N HIS A 184 -16.49 -3.72 0.48
CA HIS A 184 -15.67 -4.14 -0.68
C HIS A 184 -14.16 -4.15 -0.41
N TYR A 185 -13.68 -3.28 0.48
CA TYR A 185 -12.24 -3.14 0.70
C TYR A 185 -11.68 -4.11 1.73
N GLU A 186 -12.51 -4.80 2.50
CA GLU A 186 -12.04 -5.74 3.51
C GLU A 186 -11.16 -6.84 2.91
N ALA A 187 -9.89 -6.87 3.34
CA ALA A 187 -8.88 -7.75 2.76
C ALA A 187 -8.41 -8.87 3.71
N VAL A 188 -8.70 -8.77 5.01
CA VAL A 188 -8.27 -9.77 6.01
C VAL A 188 -9.34 -10.84 6.16
N HIS A 189 -10.58 -10.44 6.42
CA HIS A 189 -11.69 -11.39 6.58
C HIS A 189 -12.84 -11.00 5.67
N SER A 190 -12.96 -11.66 4.52
CA SER A 190 -14.03 -11.44 3.55
C SER A 190 -15.41 -11.33 4.21
N MET A 191 -16.19 -10.34 3.78
CA MET A 191 -17.58 -10.16 4.21
C MET A 191 -18.54 -10.62 3.11
N TYR A 192 -19.55 -11.40 3.47
CA TYR A 192 -20.56 -11.92 2.55
C TYR A 192 -21.84 -11.09 2.66
N GLY A 193 -21.79 -9.86 2.15
CA GLY A 193 -22.95 -8.97 2.03
C GLY A 193 -23.24 -8.09 3.25
N TRP A 194 -24.40 -7.43 3.21
CA TRP A 194 -24.76 -6.37 4.15
C TRP A 194 -25.04 -6.87 5.58
N GLU A 195 -25.48 -8.12 5.73
CA GLU A 195 -25.73 -8.70 7.05
C GLU A 195 -24.43 -8.87 7.84
N ASP A 196 -23.35 -9.30 7.18
CA ASP A 196 -22.02 -9.41 7.78
C ASP A 196 -21.50 -8.04 8.21
N LEU A 197 -21.65 -7.03 7.36
CA LEU A 197 -21.27 -5.66 7.71
C LEU A 197 -22.08 -5.16 8.92
N LYS A 198 -23.39 -5.44 8.96
CA LYS A 198 -24.23 -5.05 10.09
C LYS A 198 -23.79 -5.72 11.39
N ARG A 199 -23.37 -6.99 11.35
CA ARG A 199 -22.78 -7.68 12.53
C ARG A 199 -21.45 -7.04 12.95
N ARG A 200 -20.60 -6.64 12.01
CA ARG A 200 -19.33 -5.94 12.30
C ARG A 200 -19.49 -4.48 12.74
N LEU A 201 -20.70 -3.94 12.62
CA LEU A 201 -21.09 -2.62 13.13
C LEU A 201 -22.06 -2.74 14.33
N ALA A 202 -22.11 -3.91 14.98
CA ALA A 202 -22.90 -4.13 16.18
C ALA A 202 -22.43 -3.23 17.35
N PRO A 203 -23.25 -3.07 18.41
CA PRO A 203 -22.95 -2.18 19.54
C PRO A 203 -21.64 -2.48 20.26
N ASP A 204 -21.15 -3.70 20.19
CA ASP A 204 -19.90 -4.16 20.78
C ASP A 204 -18.73 -4.25 19.79
N ARG A 205 -18.95 -3.73 18.58
CA ARG A 205 -17.93 -3.54 17.55
C ARG A 205 -17.75 -2.04 17.30
N ARG A 206 -16.54 -1.63 16.93
CA ARG A 206 -16.31 -0.29 16.38
C ARG A 206 -15.60 -0.44 15.05
N CYS A 207 -16.05 0.35 14.08
CA CYS A 207 -15.35 0.49 12.82
C CYS A 207 -14.87 1.93 12.73
N TYR A 208 -13.60 2.12 12.40
CA TYR A 208 -13.03 3.43 12.14
C TYR A 208 -12.41 3.46 10.76
N ILE A 209 -12.50 4.60 10.10
CA ILE A 209 -11.84 4.84 8.83
C ILE A 209 -10.95 6.08 8.93
N TYR A 210 -9.81 6.01 8.27
CA TYR A 210 -9.04 7.21 7.94
C TYR A 210 -9.46 7.69 6.55
N THR A 211 -9.82 8.96 6.46
CA THR A 211 -10.15 9.63 5.20
C THR A 211 -9.17 10.77 4.96
N HIS A 212 -8.72 10.96 3.72
CA HIS A 212 -7.91 12.11 3.38
C HIS A 212 -8.82 13.33 3.19
N ARG A 213 -8.40 14.53 3.63
CA ARG A 213 -9.23 15.76 3.54
C ARG A 213 -9.69 16.10 2.12
N SER A 214 -8.85 15.84 1.12
CA SER A 214 -9.19 16.04 -0.30
C SER A 214 -10.05 14.92 -0.90
N MET A 215 -10.26 13.81 -0.17
CA MET A 215 -11.04 12.64 -0.59
C MET A 215 -11.92 12.13 0.56
N PRO A 216 -12.85 12.95 1.11
CA PRO A 216 -13.57 12.65 2.34
C PRO A 216 -14.55 11.47 2.24
N GLY A 217 -14.88 11.04 1.02
CA GLY A 217 -15.74 9.88 0.75
C GLY A 217 -14.97 8.61 0.40
N GLU A 218 -13.64 8.64 0.46
CA GLU A 218 -12.77 7.49 0.18
C GLU A 218 -12.04 7.07 1.47
N PRO A 219 -12.34 5.89 2.05
CA PRO A 219 -11.56 5.37 3.16
C PRO A 219 -10.19 4.93 2.63
N VAL A 220 -9.11 5.39 3.28
CA VAL A 220 -7.71 5.04 2.99
C VAL A 220 -7.29 3.84 3.82
N VAL A 221 -7.71 3.83 5.08
CA VAL A 221 -7.51 2.72 6.01
C VAL A 221 -8.84 2.43 6.68
N VAL A 222 -9.18 1.15 6.79
CA VAL A 222 -10.33 0.64 7.54
C VAL A 222 -9.83 -0.16 8.73
N LEU A 223 -10.35 0.16 9.91
CA LEU A 223 -10.03 -0.48 11.17
C LEU A 223 -11.29 -1.10 11.74
N HIS A 224 -11.28 -2.41 11.95
CA HIS A 224 -12.32 -3.11 12.69
C HIS A 224 -11.82 -3.49 14.07
N THR A 225 -12.58 -3.10 15.10
CA THR A 225 -12.32 -3.47 16.48
C THR A 225 -13.51 -4.16 17.12
N ALA A 226 -13.19 -5.14 17.95
CA ALA A 226 -14.12 -5.74 18.89
C ALA A 226 -13.81 -5.22 20.29
N LEU A 227 -14.84 -4.79 21.01
CA LEU A 227 -14.74 -4.52 22.44
C LEU A 227 -14.91 -5.87 23.12
N GLU A 228 -14.02 -6.25 24.01
CA GLU A 228 -13.99 -7.56 24.66
C GLU A 228 -13.64 -7.39 26.15
N TYR A 229 -13.92 -8.41 26.94
CA TYR A 229 -13.48 -8.46 28.34
C TYR A 229 -11.97 -8.71 28.42
N GLU A 230 -11.46 -9.65 27.62
CA GLU A 230 -10.06 -10.06 27.61
C GLU A 230 -9.50 -10.06 26.17
N ILE A 231 -8.19 -10.30 26.03
CA ILE A 231 -7.56 -10.41 24.72
C ILE A 231 -8.00 -11.74 24.09
N ALA A 232 -8.72 -11.67 22.98
CA ALA A 232 -9.15 -12.86 22.25
C ALA A 232 -7.95 -13.65 21.69
N ASP A 233 -8.02 -14.97 21.79
CA ASP A 233 -7.07 -15.93 21.23
C ASP A 233 -7.55 -16.56 19.92
N ASN A 234 -8.81 -16.31 19.54
CA ASN A 234 -9.49 -16.92 18.41
C ASN A 234 -10.35 -15.90 17.66
N ILE A 235 -10.11 -15.77 16.35
CA ILE A 235 -10.82 -14.82 15.50
C ILE A 235 -12.28 -15.24 15.20
N GLN A 236 -12.57 -16.54 15.17
CA GLN A 236 -13.92 -17.04 14.93
C GLN A 236 -14.88 -16.63 16.05
N VAL A 237 -14.41 -16.47 17.29
CA VAL A 237 -15.19 -15.92 18.42
C VAL A 237 -15.58 -14.46 18.18
N ILE A 238 -14.68 -13.68 17.57
CA ILE A 238 -14.97 -12.27 17.25
C ILE A 238 -15.96 -12.16 16.07
N LEU A 239 -15.84 -13.08 15.09
CA LEU A 239 -16.64 -13.08 13.86
C LEU A 239 -18.01 -13.75 14.01
N SER A 240 -18.24 -14.52 15.08
CA SER A 240 -19.56 -15.10 15.39
C SER A 240 -20.59 -14.02 15.73
N GLU A 241 -21.86 -14.44 15.90
CA GLU A 241 -22.95 -13.52 16.19
C GLU A 241 -22.64 -12.64 17.42
N PRO A 242 -22.99 -11.33 17.37
CA PRO A 242 -22.73 -10.43 18.47
C PRO A 242 -23.50 -10.85 19.72
N GLU A 243 -22.82 -10.86 20.86
CA GLU A 243 -23.39 -11.33 22.13
C GLU A 243 -24.38 -10.36 22.76
N VAL A 244 -24.40 -9.10 22.31
CA VAL A 244 -25.21 -8.03 22.92
C VAL A 244 -26.43 -7.73 22.07
N ASP A 245 -27.61 -8.02 22.62
CA ASP A 245 -28.88 -7.53 22.08
C ASP A 245 -28.95 -6.00 22.21
N ARG A 246 -29.47 -5.31 21.19
CA ARG A 246 -29.49 -3.83 21.11
C ARG A 246 -30.14 -3.14 22.31
N ASP A 247 -30.98 -3.86 23.05
CA ASP A 247 -31.82 -3.31 24.11
C ASP A 247 -31.15 -3.32 25.51
N GLU A 248 -30.05 -4.07 25.72
CA GLU A 248 -29.30 -4.14 27.00
C GLU A 248 -27.87 -3.55 26.91
N CYS A 249 -27.64 -2.70 25.91
CA CYS A 249 -26.29 -2.39 25.41
C CYS A 249 -25.38 -1.56 26.33
N GLU A 250 -25.88 -0.54 27.02
CA GLU A 250 -24.97 0.45 27.63
C GLU A 250 -24.19 -0.13 28.83
N TYR A 251 -24.84 -0.89 29.71
CA TYR A 251 -24.23 -1.46 30.90
C TYR A 251 -23.24 -2.60 30.61
N GLU A 252 -23.50 -3.41 29.59
CA GLU A 252 -22.60 -4.51 29.20
C GLU A 252 -21.37 -4.00 28.43
N LEU A 253 -21.48 -2.88 27.70
CA LEU A 253 -20.35 -2.26 27.01
C LEU A 253 -19.36 -1.59 27.97
N GLU A 254 -19.84 -0.98 29.06
CA GLU A 254 -18.98 -0.33 30.06
C GLU A 254 -18.06 -1.32 30.80
N LYS A 255 -18.46 -2.59 30.90
CA LYS A 255 -17.65 -3.64 31.55
C LYS A 255 -16.54 -4.19 30.66
N ARG A 256 -16.57 -3.93 29.35
CA ARG A 256 -15.55 -4.43 28.42
C ARG A 256 -14.28 -3.60 28.56
N THR A 257 -13.20 -4.23 29.00
CA THR A 257 -11.93 -3.57 29.33
C THR A 257 -10.90 -3.61 28.21
N THR A 258 -11.16 -4.32 27.11
CA THR A 258 -10.19 -4.57 26.05
C THR A 258 -10.76 -4.16 24.70
N ALA A 259 -10.00 -3.47 23.85
CA ALA A 259 -10.33 -3.30 22.44
C ALA A 259 -9.32 -4.08 21.58
N VAL A 260 -9.82 -5.01 20.77
CA VAL A 260 -9.02 -5.89 19.90
C VAL A 260 -9.17 -5.44 18.46
N PHE A 261 -8.08 -5.00 17.83
CA PHE A 261 -8.03 -4.76 16.39
C PHE A 261 -7.90 -6.09 15.66
N TYR A 262 -8.98 -6.56 15.04
CA TYR A 262 -9.01 -7.86 14.37
C TYR A 262 -8.90 -7.75 12.85
N SER A 263 -9.14 -6.56 12.27
CA SER A 263 -8.84 -6.30 10.86
C SER A 263 -8.34 -4.86 10.67
N ILE A 264 -7.24 -4.74 9.95
CA ILE A 264 -6.66 -3.46 9.50
C ILE A 264 -6.43 -3.60 8.01
N THR A 265 -7.20 -2.85 7.22
CA THR A 265 -7.08 -2.90 5.76
C THR A 265 -6.63 -1.55 5.21
N SER A 266 -5.50 -1.53 4.51
CA SER A 266 -5.14 -0.42 3.62
C SER A 266 -5.86 -0.62 2.29
N THR A 267 -6.73 0.32 1.93
CA THR A 267 -7.56 0.23 0.71
C THR A 267 -6.79 0.61 -0.54
N GLN A 268 -5.71 1.36 -0.36
CA GLN A 268 -4.87 1.98 -1.37
C GLN A 268 -3.60 1.17 -1.61
N LYS A 269 -3.49 0.51 -2.77
CA LYS A 269 -2.36 -0.40 -3.06
C LYS A 269 -1.08 0.37 -3.39
N ALA A 270 -1.18 1.57 -3.96
CA ALA A 270 0.02 2.37 -4.21
C ALA A 270 0.74 2.79 -2.92
N CYS A 271 0.03 2.79 -1.79
CA CYS A 271 0.54 3.03 -0.45
C CYS A 271 0.97 1.74 0.26
N SER A 272 1.11 0.59 -0.42
CA SER A 272 1.42 -0.71 0.23
C SER A 272 2.91 -1.05 0.33
N GLY A 273 3.82 -0.14 -0.04
CA GLY A 273 5.26 -0.38 0.07
C GLY A 273 5.75 -0.42 1.52
N LYS A 274 6.83 -1.15 1.83
CA LYS A 274 7.42 -1.29 3.18
C LYS A 274 7.75 0.04 3.90
N ASN A 275 7.79 1.17 3.18
CA ASN A 275 8.01 2.52 3.74
C ASN A 275 6.70 3.26 4.06
N TYR A 276 5.56 2.73 3.63
CA TYR A 276 4.21 3.24 3.87
C TYR A 276 3.42 2.38 4.84
N SER A 277 4.08 1.50 5.58
CA SER A 277 3.60 1.25 6.93
C SER A 277 3.65 2.61 7.61
N MET A 278 2.59 3.39 7.41
CA MET A 278 2.19 4.49 8.25
C MET A 278 2.39 3.90 9.62
N ASN A 279 3.44 4.32 10.33
CA ASN A 279 3.77 3.73 11.60
C ASN A 279 2.54 4.04 12.46
N PHE A 280 1.61 3.08 12.56
CA PHE A 280 0.32 3.24 13.21
C PHE A 280 0.52 3.60 14.70
N GLN A 281 1.72 3.32 15.21
CA GLN A 281 2.28 3.84 16.46
C GLN A 281 2.11 5.37 16.63
N THR A 282 2.09 6.14 15.54
CA THR A 282 2.00 7.62 15.56
C THR A 282 0.58 8.16 15.45
N LEU A 283 -0.43 7.32 15.15
CA LEU A 283 -1.84 7.75 15.10
C LEU A 283 -2.51 7.78 16.49
N HIS A 284 -1.72 7.58 17.54
CA HIS A 284 -2.09 7.54 18.96
C HIS A 284 -2.58 8.87 19.58
N SER A 285 -2.67 9.96 18.81
CA SER A 285 -2.85 11.31 19.39
C SER A 285 -4.25 11.90 19.29
N THR A 286 -5.23 11.21 18.71
CA THR A 286 -6.63 11.70 18.72
C THR A 286 -7.40 11.12 19.92
N GLN A 287 -7.40 11.94 20.97
CA GLN A 287 -8.10 11.79 22.25
C GLN A 287 -9.59 11.44 22.08
N HIS A 288 -10.01 10.32 22.70
CA HIS A 288 -11.10 10.20 23.68
C HIS A 288 -11.71 8.79 23.76
N CYS A 289 -11.40 7.87 22.83
CA CYS A 289 -12.00 6.51 22.84
C CYS A 289 -11.00 5.33 22.88
N LEU A 290 -9.70 5.56 22.83
CA LEU A 290 -8.68 4.50 22.72
C LEU A 290 -7.90 4.28 24.02
N GLN A 291 -8.61 4.21 25.16
CA GLN A 291 -7.97 4.01 26.47
C GLN A 291 -7.56 2.55 26.74
N PHE A 292 -7.90 1.63 25.85
CA PHE A 292 -7.66 0.19 26.00
C PHE A 292 -7.09 -0.39 24.71
N LEU A 293 -5.77 -0.30 24.51
CA LEU A 293 -5.12 -0.93 23.36
C LEU A 293 -4.07 -1.93 23.80
N ALA A 294 -4.47 -3.21 23.85
CA ALA A 294 -3.54 -4.32 23.69
C ALA A 294 -3.40 -4.60 22.19
N PHE A 295 -2.24 -4.31 21.62
CA PHE A 295 -1.93 -4.64 20.23
C PHE A 295 -1.78 -6.17 20.10
N ASN A 296 -2.84 -6.85 19.70
CA ASN A 296 -2.73 -8.09 18.95
C ASN A 296 -3.16 -7.75 17.52
N ILE A 297 -2.18 -7.52 16.65
CA ILE A 297 -2.46 -7.44 15.22
C ILE A 297 -2.80 -8.89 14.83
N GLY A 298 -4.09 -9.20 14.74
CA GLY A 298 -4.61 -10.41 14.11
C GLY A 298 -4.36 -10.41 12.60
N SER A 299 -3.19 -9.93 12.16
CA SER A 299 -2.75 -10.05 10.79
C SER A 299 -2.72 -11.54 10.49
N ASP A 300 -3.51 -11.96 9.52
CA ASP A 300 -3.31 -13.23 8.84
C ASP A 300 -1.80 -13.41 8.68
N CYS A 301 -1.28 -14.41 9.39
CA CYS A 301 0.13 -14.75 9.43
C CYS A 301 0.53 -15.27 8.04
N SER A 302 0.61 -14.37 7.06
CA SER A 302 1.20 -14.56 5.74
C SER A 302 2.68 -14.94 5.84
N CYS A 303 3.28 -14.83 7.04
CA CYS A 303 4.55 -15.40 7.44
C CYS A 303 4.62 -16.94 7.34
N THR A 304 3.51 -17.63 7.07
CA THR A 304 3.49 -19.08 6.77
C THR A 304 3.74 -19.41 5.29
N ALA A 305 3.72 -18.43 4.37
CA ALA A 305 3.99 -18.68 2.95
C ALA A 305 5.48 -18.70 2.53
N PRO A 306 6.40 -17.90 3.12
CA PRO A 306 7.79 -17.83 2.66
C PRO A 306 8.54 -19.16 2.75
N TRP A 307 8.28 -19.95 3.80
CA TRP A 307 8.92 -21.26 3.99
C TRP A 307 8.39 -22.32 3.00
N LYS A 308 7.17 -22.18 2.49
CA LYS A 308 6.62 -23.07 1.45
C LYS A 308 7.31 -22.89 0.10
N GLN A 309 7.75 -21.67 -0.24
CA GLN A 309 8.39 -21.36 -1.53
C GLN A 309 9.92 -21.47 -1.53
N GLN A 310 10.60 -21.27 -0.39
CA GLN A 310 12.05 -21.49 -0.25
C GLN A 310 12.45 -22.95 -0.01
N ALA A 311 11.50 -23.89 -0.18
CA ALA A 311 11.61 -25.29 0.23
C ALA A 311 12.55 -26.19 -0.61
N ASN A 312 13.41 -25.62 -1.47
CA ASN A 312 14.44 -26.40 -2.20
C ASN A 312 15.78 -26.48 -1.44
N ASP A 313 16.04 -25.61 -0.45
CA ASP A 313 17.22 -25.67 0.42
C ASP A 313 16.83 -25.38 1.88
N ILE A 314 16.12 -26.32 2.50
CA ILE A 314 15.76 -26.21 3.92
C ILE A 314 17.00 -26.57 4.77
N PRO A 315 17.44 -25.71 5.71
CA PRO A 315 18.51 -26.07 6.64
C PRO A 315 18.10 -27.30 7.45
N LYS A 316 18.98 -28.31 7.55
CA LYS A 316 18.75 -29.52 8.37
C LYS A 316 18.46 -29.21 9.86
N THR A 317 18.68 -27.98 10.29
CA THR A 317 18.47 -27.45 11.65
C THR A 317 17.09 -26.81 11.87
N LEU A 318 16.15 -26.92 10.92
CA LEU A 318 14.83 -26.29 11.04
C LEU A 318 14.05 -26.83 12.25
N LEU A 319 14.13 -28.12 12.53
CA LEU A 319 13.48 -28.81 13.65
C LEU A 319 14.52 -29.27 14.69
N LEU A 320 14.18 -29.15 15.97
CA LEU A 320 14.97 -29.68 17.08
C LEU A 320 14.81 -31.21 17.19
N GLU A 321 15.77 -31.90 17.80
CA GLU A 321 15.75 -33.37 17.93
C GLU A 321 14.49 -33.87 18.67
N ASP A 322 14.04 -33.15 19.70
CA ASP A 322 12.83 -33.49 20.47
C ASP A 322 11.54 -33.24 19.69
N GLU A 323 11.57 -32.35 18.69
CA GLU A 323 10.43 -32.08 17.79
C GLU A 323 10.36 -33.15 16.71
N GLN A 324 11.51 -33.57 16.19
CA GLN A 324 11.61 -34.66 15.20
C GLN A 324 11.08 -35.98 15.78
N LYS A 325 11.43 -36.31 17.04
CA LYS A 325 10.91 -37.49 17.74
C LYS A 325 9.39 -37.43 17.91
N ARG A 326 8.86 -36.28 18.35
CA ARG A 326 7.40 -36.10 18.49
C ARG A 326 6.67 -36.27 17.17
N ILE A 327 7.16 -35.68 16.09
CA ILE A 327 6.52 -35.80 14.77
C ILE A 327 6.52 -37.26 14.27
N LEU A 328 7.59 -38.02 14.53
CA LEU A 328 7.66 -39.46 14.22
C LEU A 328 6.73 -40.31 15.09
N GLU A 329 6.55 -39.96 16.37
CA GLU A 329 5.65 -40.68 17.27
C GLU A 329 4.17 -40.45 16.93
N CYS A 330 3.83 -39.26 16.44
CA CYS A 330 2.45 -38.91 16.08
C CYS A 330 2.00 -39.49 14.74
N HIS A 331 2.92 -39.94 13.88
CA HIS A 331 2.58 -40.50 12.56
C HIS A 331 3.12 -41.94 12.43
N GLN A 332 2.21 -42.92 12.37
CA GLN A 332 2.54 -44.35 12.40
C GLN A 332 3.22 -44.91 11.12
N ASN A 333 3.64 -44.06 10.17
CA ASN A 333 4.30 -44.45 8.92
C ASN A 333 5.79 -44.07 8.92
N THR A 334 6.66 -45.06 8.69
CA THR A 334 8.08 -45.04 9.08
C THR A 334 9.12 -44.95 7.95
N ASP A 335 8.77 -44.49 6.74
CA ASP A 335 9.74 -44.45 5.62
C ASP A 335 10.20 -43.05 5.20
N LEU A 336 9.63 -41.98 5.79
CA LEU A 336 9.94 -40.60 5.44
C LEU A 336 10.85 -39.93 6.48
N SER A 337 11.72 -39.03 6.01
CA SER A 337 12.52 -38.19 6.91
C SER A 337 11.60 -37.28 7.73
N PRO A 338 11.92 -36.96 9.01
CA PRO A 338 11.07 -36.14 9.87
C PRO A 338 10.72 -34.76 9.27
N LEU A 339 11.62 -34.20 8.46
CA LEU A 339 11.41 -32.94 7.74
C LEU A 339 10.43 -33.11 6.56
N SER A 340 10.50 -34.23 5.84
CA SER A 340 9.56 -34.54 4.76
C SER A 340 8.15 -34.75 5.31
N LEU A 341 8.04 -35.47 6.42
CA LEU A 341 6.78 -35.73 7.11
C LEU A 341 6.16 -34.42 7.66
N PHE A 342 6.97 -33.57 8.30
CA PHE A 342 6.52 -32.25 8.74
C PHE A 342 5.98 -31.39 7.58
N LYS A 343 6.61 -31.45 6.40
CA LYS A 343 6.15 -30.73 5.22
C LYS A 343 4.82 -31.28 4.69
N GLU A 344 4.69 -32.60 4.58
CA GLU A 344 3.46 -33.27 4.15
C GLU A 344 2.27 -32.93 5.07
N LEU A 345 2.51 -32.96 6.38
CA LEU A 345 1.50 -32.58 7.38
C LEU A 345 1.06 -31.12 7.26
N LEU A 346 1.93 -30.20 6.80
CA LEU A 346 1.57 -28.79 6.59
C LEU A 346 1.02 -28.49 5.18
N GLU A 347 1.15 -29.44 4.25
CA GLU A 347 0.55 -29.40 2.91
C GLU A 347 -0.88 -29.93 2.92
N THR A 348 -1.22 -30.86 3.81
CA THR A 348 -2.61 -31.24 4.04
C THR A 348 -3.38 -30.05 4.61
N SER A 349 -4.59 -29.80 4.11
CA SER A 349 -5.41 -28.67 4.59
C SER A 349 -6.03 -28.93 5.96
N ASP A 350 -6.07 -30.18 6.42
CA ASP A 350 -6.99 -30.62 7.46
C ASP A 350 -6.29 -31.02 8.78
N TRP A 351 -4.97 -30.80 8.89
CA TRP A 351 -4.18 -31.19 10.08
C TRP A 351 -4.69 -30.57 11.38
N TYR A 352 -5.40 -29.43 11.32
CA TYR A 352 -5.97 -28.76 12.48
C TYR A 352 -7.23 -29.45 13.05
N LEU A 353 -7.82 -30.40 12.31
CA LEU A 353 -8.99 -31.17 12.76
C LEU A 353 -8.61 -32.34 13.68
N ASP A 354 -7.38 -32.84 13.57
CA ASP A 354 -6.86 -33.90 14.44
C ASP A 354 -6.10 -33.29 15.60
N SER A 355 -6.64 -33.41 16.82
CA SER A 355 -6.01 -32.85 18.04
C SER A 355 -4.59 -33.37 18.26
N SER A 356 -4.32 -34.63 17.89
CA SER A 356 -3.00 -35.24 18.10
C SER A 356 -1.97 -34.58 17.19
N ILE A 357 -2.27 -34.45 15.91
CA ILE A 357 -1.38 -33.81 14.92
C ILE A 357 -1.23 -32.32 15.24
N ALA A 358 -2.32 -31.63 15.57
CA ALA A 358 -2.29 -30.21 15.94
C ALA A 358 -1.38 -29.94 17.14
N ASP A 359 -1.46 -30.75 18.20
CA ASP A 359 -0.60 -30.62 19.38
C ASP A 359 0.87 -30.92 19.06
N CYS A 360 1.14 -31.91 18.20
CA CYS A 360 2.51 -32.23 17.77
C CYS A 360 3.14 -31.09 16.94
N LEU A 361 2.34 -30.40 16.12
CA LEU A 361 2.81 -29.29 15.27
C LEU A 361 2.86 -27.93 15.99
N LYS A 362 2.08 -27.75 17.06
CA LYS A 362 1.94 -26.47 17.79
C LYS A 362 3.27 -25.87 18.25
N ILE A 363 4.09 -26.66 18.93
CA ILE A 363 5.37 -26.19 19.52
C ILE A 363 6.38 -25.80 18.42
N PRO A 364 6.65 -26.66 17.41
CA PRO A 364 7.51 -26.29 16.29
C PRO A 364 7.04 -25.02 15.57
N LEU A 365 5.73 -24.90 15.30
CA LEU A 365 5.17 -23.75 14.59
C LEU A 365 5.31 -22.45 15.39
N ILE A 366 4.97 -22.45 16.69
CA ILE A 366 5.16 -21.27 17.55
C ILE A 366 6.64 -20.85 17.60
N ARG A 367 7.57 -21.81 17.72
CA ARG A 367 9.00 -21.52 17.71
C ARG A 367 9.48 -20.95 16.37
N LEU A 368 8.97 -21.46 15.25
CA LEU A 368 9.32 -20.95 13.92
C LEU A 368 8.74 -19.54 13.71
N CYS A 369 7.51 -19.29 14.14
CA CYS A 369 6.87 -17.97 14.08
C CYS A 369 7.60 -16.92 14.94
N THR A 370 8.05 -17.29 16.14
CA THR A 370 8.83 -16.41 17.02
C THR A 370 10.20 -16.04 16.43
N LYS A 371 10.87 -16.98 15.75
CA LYS A 371 12.12 -16.66 15.03
C LYS A 371 11.91 -15.68 13.87
N LEU A 372 10.79 -15.78 13.15
CA LEU A 372 10.46 -14.90 12.02
C LEU A 372 10.05 -13.49 12.45
N SER A 373 9.45 -13.35 13.64
CA SER A 373 9.02 -12.04 14.15
C SER A 373 10.18 -11.19 14.71
N GLY A 374 11.37 -11.78 14.88
CA GLY A 374 12.58 -11.12 15.36
C GLY A 374 13.52 -10.59 14.27
N THR A 375 13.14 -10.72 12.99
CA THR A 375 13.85 -10.18 11.82
C THR A 375 13.02 -9.13 11.12
#